data_AF-A0AAW7TFD7-F1
#
_entry.id   AF-A0AAW7TFD7-F1
#
_cell.length_a   1.000
_cell.length_b   1.000
_cell.length_c   1.000
_cell.angle_alpha   90.00
_cell.angle_beta   90.00
_cell.angle_gamma   90.00
#
_symmetry.space_group_name_H-M   'P 1'
#
loop_
_entity.id
_entity.type
_entity.pdbx_description
1 polymer ?
#
loop_
_entity_poly.entity_id
_entity_poly.type
_entity_poly.pdbx_seq_one_letter_code
_entity_poly.pdbx_strand_id
1 'polypeptide(L)' 'MIDLRSDTLTLPTEEMRKVIADAIVGDDCYGEDGSVVELEEYCKQLFCVEDALFVPTGTMANQLAIKSQVTEGGMYV' A
#
# COMPACT_ATOMS: atom_id res chain seq x y z
N MET A 1 -17.34 -16.93 -16.46
CA MET A 1 -18.16 -15.71 -16.32
C MET A 1 -17.26 -14.53 -16.62
N ILE A 2 -17.65 -13.62 -17.52
CA ILE A 2 -16.86 -12.41 -17.84
C ILE A 2 -17.47 -11.27 -17.01
N ASP A 3 -16.68 -10.63 -16.16
CA ASP A 3 -17.10 -9.51 -15.30
C ASP A 3 -16.30 -8.25 -15.65
N LEU A 4 -17.00 -7.20 -16.07
CA LEU A 4 -16.42 -5.93 -16.57
C LEU A 4 -16.77 -4.72 -15.70
N ARG A 5 -17.26 -4.95 -14.47
CA ARG A 5 -17.70 -3.87 -13.59
C ARG A 5 -16.53 -3.03 -13.06
N SER A 6 -15.40 -3.68 -12.73
CA SER A 6 -14.17 -3.05 -12.27
C SER A 6 -13.02 -4.06 -12.27
N ASP A 7 -11.80 -3.56 -12.37
CA ASP A 7 -10.55 -4.29 -12.14
C ASP A 7 -10.33 -4.70 -10.67
N THR A 8 -11.03 -4.09 -9.70
CA THR A 8 -10.99 -4.48 -8.28
C THR A 8 -11.54 -5.88 -8.00
N LEU A 9 -12.22 -6.50 -8.98
CA LEU A 9 -12.69 -7.88 -8.92
C LEU A 9 -11.60 -8.90 -9.25
N THR A 10 -10.39 -8.45 -9.57
CA THR A 10 -9.23 -9.33 -9.77
C THR A 10 -9.01 -10.23 -8.55
N LEU A 11 -8.68 -11.49 -8.83
CA LEU A 11 -8.35 -12.47 -7.80
C LEU A 11 -6.84 -12.73 -7.86
N PRO A 12 -6.17 -12.97 -6.72
CA PRO A 12 -4.77 -13.33 -6.73
C PRO A 12 -4.57 -14.62 -7.53
N THR A 13 -3.47 -14.69 -8.27
CA THR A 13 -3.07 -15.91 -8.99
C THR A 13 -2.60 -16.98 -8.01
N GLU A 14 -2.37 -18.20 -8.48
CA GLU A 14 -1.81 -19.26 -7.64
C GLU A 14 -0.40 -18.90 -7.14
N GLU A 15 0.44 -18.33 -8.01
CA GLU A 15 1.79 -17.90 -7.63
C GLU A 15 1.77 -16.77 -6.60
N MET A 16 0.88 -15.78 -6.75
CA MET A 16 0.69 -14.75 -5.73
C MET A 16 0.28 -15.36 -4.38
N ARG A 17 -0.63 -16.35 -4.38
CA ARG A 17 -1.04 -17.03 -3.15
C ARG A 17 0.12 -17.78 -2.47
N LYS A 18 1.03 -18.38 -3.23
CA LYS A 18 2.23 -19.04 -2.69
C LYS A 18 3.17 -18.01 -2.04
N VAL A 19 3.47 -16.92 -2.73
CA VAL A 19 4.32 -15.84 -2.19
C VAL A 19 3.73 -15.25 -0.90
N ILE A 20 2.42 -15.00 -0.87
CA ILE A 20 1.73 -14.50 0.34
C ILE A 20 1.83 -15.50 1.49
N ALA A 21 1.71 -16.80 1.22
CA ALA A 21 1.77 -17.83 2.25
C ALA A 21 3.18 -17.97 2.87
N ASP A 22 4.22 -17.69 2.09
CA ASP A 22 5.62 -17.79 2.51
C ASP A 22 6.22 -16.44 2.96
N ALA A 23 5.41 -15.38 3.02
CA ALA A 23 5.85 -14.02 3.34
C ALA A 23 6.46 -13.92 4.76
N ILE A 24 7.53 -13.13 4.88
CA ILE A 24 8.16 -12.84 6.18
C ILE A 24 7.34 -11.75 6.85
N VAL A 25 6.45 -12.13 7.75
CA VAL A 25 5.53 -11.23 8.46
C VAL A 25 6.03 -10.91 9.87
N GLY A 26 5.57 -9.78 10.40
CA GLY A 26 5.91 -9.30 11.74
C GLY A 26 4.90 -8.28 12.26
N ASP A 27 5.28 -7.53 13.28
CA ASP A 27 4.46 -6.41 13.77
C ASP A 27 4.85 -5.11 13.06
N ASP A 28 4.01 -4.70 12.11
CA ASP A 28 4.20 -3.48 11.32
C ASP A 28 4.20 -2.19 12.19
N CYS A 29 3.47 -2.17 13.31
CA CYS A 29 3.47 -0.99 14.20
C CYS A 29 4.84 -0.75 14.84
N TYR A 30 5.65 -1.80 14.99
CA TYR A 30 7.04 -1.71 15.46
C TYR A 30 8.07 -1.74 14.32
N GLY A 31 7.64 -1.81 13.06
CA GLY A 31 8.51 -1.90 11.89
C GLY A 31 9.20 -3.26 11.75
N GLU A 32 8.61 -4.32 12.29
CA GLU A 32 9.18 -5.68 12.28
C GLU A 32 8.62 -6.56 11.15
N ASP A 33 7.67 -6.08 10.35
CA ASP A 33 7.15 -6.80 9.18
C ASP A 33 8.08 -6.65 7.97
N GLY A 34 8.87 -7.69 7.71
CA GLY A 34 9.85 -7.68 6.62
C GLY A 34 9.24 -7.54 5.23
N SER A 35 8.03 -8.05 5.01
CA SER A 35 7.36 -7.97 3.71
C SER A 35 6.83 -6.56 3.43
N VAL A 36 6.33 -5.88 4.46
CA VAL A 36 5.93 -4.47 4.35
C VAL A 36 7.15 -3.59 4.07
N VAL A 37 8.23 -3.76 4.83
CA VAL A 37 9.48 -3.00 4.66
C VAL A 37 10.04 -3.16 3.24
N GLU A 38 10.08 -4.39 2.72
CA GLU A 38 10.56 -4.64 1.35
C GLU A 38 9.69 -3.96 0.29
N LEU A 39 8.35 -4.00 0.45
CA LEU A 39 7.41 -3.35 -0.46
C LEU A 39 7.59 -1.83 -0.47
N GLU A 40 7.74 -1.21 0.69
CA GLU A 40 7.93 0.24 0.83
C GLU A 40 9.27 0.68 0.25
N GLU A 41 10.36 -0.06 0.53
CA GLU A 41 11.69 0.22 -0.03
C GLU A 41 11.71 0.08 -1.55
N TYR A 42 11.05 -0.94 -2.09
CA TYR A 42 10.86 -1.08 -3.52
C TYR A 42 10.09 0.12 -4.11
N CYS A 43 9.00 0.55 -3.47
CA CYS A 43 8.22 1.71 -3.91
C CYS A 43 9.01 3.01 -3.88
N LYS A 44 9.83 3.24 -2.84
CA LYS A 44 10.71 4.42 -2.72
C LYS A 44 11.63 4.53 -3.92
N GLN A 45 12.27 3.42 -4.29
CA GLN A 45 13.16 3.34 -5.43
C GLN A 45 12.40 3.48 -6.76
N LEU A 46 11.25 2.83 -6.89
CA LEU A 46 10.44 2.86 -8.10
C LEU A 46 9.92 4.27 -8.44
N PHE A 47 9.49 5.02 -7.41
CA PHE A 47 8.90 6.35 -7.58
C PHE A 47 9.89 7.49 -7.33
N CYS A 48 11.14 7.19 -6.98
CA CYS A 48 12.18 8.18 -6.67
C CYS A 48 11.76 9.16 -5.56
N VAL A 49 11.16 8.63 -4.49
CA VAL A 49 10.71 9.40 -3.32
C VAL A 49 11.54 9.06 -2.09
N GLU A 50 11.53 9.95 -1.09
CA GLU A 50 12.29 9.76 0.15
C GLU A 50 11.74 8.63 1.02
N ASP A 51 10.42 8.41 1.00
CA ASP A 51 9.76 7.37 1.78
C ASP A 51 8.44 6.88 1.14
N ALA A 52 7.95 5.72 1.58
CA ALA A 52 6.67 5.13 1.16
C ALA A 52 5.96 4.48 2.34
N LEU A 53 4.62 4.38 2.27
CA LEU A 53 3.80 3.80 3.32
C LEU A 53 2.74 2.86 2.73
N PHE A 54 2.69 1.61 3.18
CA PHE A 54 1.65 0.66 2.84
C PHE A 54 0.37 0.96 3.62
N VAL A 55 -0.77 0.99 2.92
CA VAL A 55 -2.08 1.22 3.55
C VAL A 55 -3.15 0.30 2.96
N PRO A 56 -4.21 -0.06 3.71
CA PRO A 56 -5.19 -1.06 3.26
C PRO A 56 -6.00 -0.69 2.02
N THR A 57 -6.18 0.61 1.74
CA THR A 57 -7.00 1.08 0.61
C THR A 57 -6.48 2.38 0.02
N GLY A 58 -6.75 2.61 -1.27
CA GLY A 58 -6.49 3.90 -1.91
C GLY A 58 -7.27 5.07 -1.29
N THR A 59 -8.45 4.80 -0.71
CA THR A 59 -9.20 5.83 0.04
C THR A 59 -8.42 6.29 1.26
N MET A 60 -7.85 5.37 2.04
CA MET A 60 -7.01 5.73 3.19
C MET A 60 -5.74 6.46 2.75
N ALA A 61 -5.09 6.01 1.67
CA ALA A 61 -3.92 6.67 1.11
C ALA A 61 -4.20 8.16 0.83
N ASN A 62 -5.29 8.44 0.11
CA ASN A 62 -5.69 9.81 -0.21
C ASN A 62 -6.05 10.64 1.04
N GLN A 63 -6.74 10.03 2.01
CA GLN A 63 -7.09 10.74 3.25
C GLN A 63 -5.85 11.11 4.07
N LEU A 64 -4.87 10.21 4.18
CA LEU A 64 -3.60 10.48 4.86
C LEU A 64 -2.78 11.53 4.11
N ALA A 65 -2.69 11.43 2.78
CA ALA A 65 -1.98 12.40 1.96
C ALA A 65 -2.54 13.81 2.16
N ILE A 66 -3.86 13.98 2.08
CA ILE A 66 -4.50 15.28 2.31
C ILE A 66 -4.21 15.77 3.74
N LYS A 67 -4.48 14.95 4.75
CA LYS A 67 -4.27 15.33 6.17
C LYS A 67 -2.82 15.67 6.51
N SER A 68 -1.86 15.08 5.81
CA SER A 68 -0.43 15.36 6.01
C SER A 68 0.02 16.66 5.33
N GLN A 69 -0.71 17.10 4.29
CA GLN A 69 -0.38 18.30 3.50
C GLN A 69 -1.15 19.54 3.95
N VAL A 70 -2.28 19.39 4.65
CA VAL A 70 -3.14 20.53 5.03
C VAL A 70 -3.47 20.53 6.53
N THR A 71 -3.57 21.73 7.10
CA THR A 71 -4.10 21.93 8.45
C THR A 71 -5.63 22.06 8.43
N GLU A 72 -6.26 21.93 9.60
CA GLU A 72 -7.70 22.15 9.73
C GLU A 72 -8.12 23.53 9.20
N GLY A 73 -9.11 23.55 8.31
CA GLY A 73 -9.56 24.77 7.61
C GLY A 73 -8.65 25.27 6.48
N GLY A 74 -7.52 24.61 6.22
CA GLY A 74 -6.61 24.91 5.10
C GLY A 74 -7.11 24.35 3.77
N MET A 75 -6.70 24.97 2.66
CA MET A 75 -6.89 24.41 1.31
C MET A 75 -5.69 23.55 0.93
N TYR A 76 -5.94 22.45 0.22
CA TYR A 76 -4.90 21.72 -0.51
C TYR A 76 -4.47 22.59 -1.70
N VAL A 77 -3.19 23.00 -1.72
CA VAL A 77 -2.56 23.73 -2.83
C VAL A 77 -1.74 22.79 -3.68
#